data_AF-A0A959W5A5-F1
#
_entry.id   AF-A0A959W5A5-F1
#
_cell.length_a   1.000
_cell.length_b   1.000
_cell.length_c   1.000
_cell.angle_alpha   90.00
_cell.angle_beta   90.00
_cell.angle_gamma   90.00
#
_symmetry.space_group_name_H-M   'P 1'
#
loop_
_entity.id
_entity.type
_entity.pdbx_description
1 polymer ?
#
loop_
_entity_poly.entity_id
_entity_poly.type
_entity_poly.pdbx_seq_one_letter_code
_entity_poly.pdbx_strand_id
1 'polypeptide(L)' 'MVERVEEIDVVIVGAGLSGIAMAHQLVEDHPGLSYTILEGRERIG' A
#
# COMPACT_ATOMS: atom_id res chain seq x y z
N MET A 1 19.92 12.56 -14.83
CA MET A 1 19.24 12.18 -13.57
C MET A 1 18.48 10.92 -13.90
N VAL A 2 18.81 9.78 -13.26
CA VAL A 2 18.11 8.52 -13.53
C VAL A 2 16.96 8.43 -12.53
N GLU A 3 15.72 8.41 -13.03
CA GLU A 3 14.56 8.13 -12.20
C GLU A 3 14.54 6.62 -11.92
N ARG A 4 14.53 6.24 -10.63
CA ARG A 4 14.39 4.84 -10.20
C ARG A 4 12.93 4.60 -9.85
N VAL A 5 12.29 3.70 -10.59
CA VAL A 5 10.97 3.18 -10.22
C VAL A 5 11.20 2.07 -9.21
N GLU A 6 10.53 2.16 -8.06
CA GLU A 6 10.45 1.04 -7.13
C GLU A 6 9.40 0.05 -7.65
N GLU A 7 9.79 -1.21 -7.81
CA GLU A 7 8.86 -2.28 -8.17
C GLU A 7 8.16 -2.75 -6.89
N ILE A 8 6.83 -2.65 -6.88
CA ILE A 8 5.96 -3.07 -5.77
C ILE A 8 4.84 -3.91 -6.36
N ASP A 9 4.49 -5.03 -5.72
CA ASP A 9 3.48 -5.95 -6.24
C ASP A 9 2.05 -5.37 -6.16
N VAL A 10 1.76 -4.63 -5.09
CA VAL A 10 0.45 -4.04 -4.84
C VAL A 10 0.54 -2.59 -4.37
N VAL A 11 -0.18 -1.69 -5.04
CA VAL A 11 -0.38 -0.30 -4.59
C VAL A 11 -1.81 -0.13 -4.12
N ILE A 12 -1.99 0.15 -2.83
CA ILE A 12 -3.28 0.48 -2.23
C ILE A 12 -3.45 2.01 -2.24
N VAL A 13 -4.50 2.52 -2.85
CA VAL A 13 -4.78 3.97 -2.92
C VAL A 13 -5.88 4.33 -1.92
N GLY A 14 -5.54 5.17 -0.94
CA GLY A 14 -6.36 5.60 0.17
C GLY A 14 -6.01 4.87 1.47
N ALA A 15 -5.67 5.59 2.54
CA ALA A 15 -5.35 5.04 3.86
C ALA A 15 -6.49 5.25 4.87
N GLY A 16 -7.73 5.11 4.40
CA GLY A 16 -8.91 4.99 5.27
C GLY A 16 -9.10 3.56 5.77
N LEU A 17 -10.24 3.29 6.41
CA LEU A 17 -10.54 1.97 6.98
C LEU A 17 -10.38 0.84 5.97
N SER A 18 -10.93 0.99 4.76
CA SER A 18 -10.87 -0.05 3.73
C SER A 18 -9.44 -0.30 3.23
N GLY A 19 -8.61 0.74 3.11
CA GLY A 19 -7.23 0.60 2.67
C GLY A 19 -6.36 -0.08 3.73
N ILE A 20 -6.55 0.27 4.99
CA ILE A 20 -5.86 -0.37 6.13
C ILE A 20 -6.31 -1.84 6.27
N ALA A 21 -7.61 -2.11 6.15
CA ALA A 21 -8.13 -3.48 6.20
C ALA A 21 -7.61 -4.33 5.04
N MET A 22 -7.50 -3.76 3.83
CA MET A 22 -6.91 -4.44 2.68
C MET A 22 -5.43 -4.78 2.93
N ALA A 23 -4.65 -3.84 3.47
CA ALA A 23 -3.25 -4.09 3.81
C ALA A 23 -3.08 -5.19 4.86
N HIS A 24 -3.94 -5.21 5.88
CA HIS A 24 -3.97 -6.27 6.88
C HIS A 24 -4.24 -7.63 6.23
N GLN A 25 -5.31 -7.74 5.44
CA GLN A 25 -5.68 -8.99 4.77
C GLN A 25 -4.58 -9.46 3.80
N LEU A 26 -3.94 -8.53 3.09
CA LEU A 26 -2.86 -8.83 2.15
C LEU A 26 -1.66 -9.48 2.85
N VAL A 27 -1.28 -9.02 4.03
CA VAL A 27 -0.17 -9.61 4.81
C VAL A 27 -0.53 -11.02 5.31
N GLU A 28 -1.78 -11.23 5.73
CA GLU A 28 -2.24 -12.54 6.23
C GLU A 28 -2.35 -13.59 5.11
N ASP A 29 -2.97 -13.22 3.97
CA ASP A 29 -3.23 -14.17 2.88
C ASP A 29 -2.05 -14.32 1.92
N HIS A 30 -1.23 -13.28 1.78
CA HIS A 30 -0.17 -13.19 0.78
C HIS A 30 1.14 -12.62 1.37
N PRO A 31 1.77 -13.31 2.34
CA PRO A 31 2.95 -12.81 3.05
C PRO A 31 4.20 -12.58 2.18
N GLY A 32 4.18 -13.04 0.92
CA GLY A 32 5.26 -12.85 -0.05
C GLY A 32 5.12 -11.62 -0.96
N LEU A 33 3.99 -10.91 -0.91
CA LEU A 33 3.77 -9.72 -1.75
C LEU A 33 4.21 -8.45 -1.03
N SER A 34 4.98 -7.63 -1.72
CA SER A 34 5.30 -6.27 -1.31
C SER A 34 4.11 -5.34 -1.57
N TYR A 35 3.86 -4.38 -0.67
CA TYR A 35 2.82 -3.40 -0.89
C TYR A 35 3.19 -2.02 -0.34
N THR A 36 2.50 -1.01 -0.86
CA THR A 36 2.51 0.34 -0.30
C THR A 36 1.09 0.90 -0.24
N ILE A 37 0.86 1.83 0.68
CA ILE A 37 -0.41 2.57 0.79
C ILE A 37 -0.12 4.04 0.51
N LEU A 38 -0.81 4.61 -0.48
CA LEU A 38 -0.72 6.03 -0.83
C LEU A 38 -1.96 6.76 -0.31
N GLU A 39 -1.78 7.85 0.43
CA GLU A 39 -2.86 8.70 0.93
C GLU A 39 -2.64 10.13 0.45
N GLY A 40 -3.71 10.76 -0.06
CA GLY A 40 -3.64 12.12 -0.58
C GLY A 40 -3.71 13.18 0.52
N ARG A 41 -4.17 12.81 1.72
CA ARG A 41 -4.23 13.66 2.91
C ARG A 41 -2.92 13.62 3.69
N GLU A 42 -2.67 14.65 4.49
CA GLU A 42 -1.55 14.68 5.45
C GLU A 42 -1.69 13.67 6.59
N ARG A 43 -2.87 13.06 6.74
CA ARG A 43 -3.19 12.10 7.81
C ARG A 43 -3.91 10.87 7.26
N ILE A 44 -3.63 9.72 7.87
CA ILE A 44 -4.37 8.48 7.67
C ILE A 44 -5.67 8.47 8.49
N GLY A 45 -6.59 7.55 8.16
CA GLY A 45 -7.94 7.46 8.74
C GLY A 45 -8.94 8.27 7.94
#